data_AF-A0A2W4LV76-F1
#
_entry.id   AF-A0A2W4LV76-F1
#
_cell.length_a   1.000
_cell.length_b   1.000
_cell.length_c   1.000
_cell.angle_alpha   90.00
_cell.angle_beta   90.00
_cell.angle_gamma   90.00
#
_symmetry.space_group_name_H-M   'P 1'
#
loop_
_entity.id
_entity.type
_entity.pdbx_description
1 polymer ?
#
loop_
_entity_poly.entity_id
_entity_poly.type
_entity_poly.pdbx_seq_one_letter_code
_entity_poly.pdbx_strand_id
1 'polypeptide(L)'
;MASETPEPGSAETERAAVADGSEPVSEARATIEHYLSKLPDRDYVKTYGGPEHPRTWYTAAEALGEIGKPAVPALIERLDSPDPYELMLALYALMLASQDPALMAETEGDYLRLGTVLTPDTNEENRRLALDWWRRHQHLWR
;
A
#
# COMPACT_ATOMS: atom_id res chain seq x y z
N MET A 1 50.95 -15.32 -33.85
CA MET A 1 50.58 -14.07 -34.54
C MET A 1 49.61 -14.43 -35.65
N ALA A 2 48.51 -13.69 -35.74
CA ALA A 2 47.37 -13.79 -36.67
C ALA A 2 46.29 -14.84 -36.36
N SER A 3 45.20 -14.32 -35.80
CA SER A 3 43.85 -14.87 -35.71
C SER A 3 43.22 -15.05 -37.09
N GLU A 4 42.25 -15.97 -37.20
CA GLU A 4 40.93 -15.69 -37.79
C GLU A 4 40.00 -16.90 -37.58
N THR A 5 38.75 -16.61 -37.22
CA THR A 5 37.61 -17.53 -37.16
C THR A 5 36.59 -17.01 -38.18
N PRO A 6 35.76 -17.88 -38.78
CA PRO A 6 34.33 -17.63 -38.64
C PRO A 6 33.46 -18.88 -38.45
N GLU A 7 32.24 -18.59 -38.00
CA GLU A 7 31.16 -19.44 -37.49
C GLU A 7 30.50 -20.41 -38.49
N PRO A 8 29.56 -21.24 -38.00
CA PRO A 8 28.19 -21.10 -38.51
C PRO A 8 27.08 -21.16 -37.43
N GLY A 9 26.26 -20.10 -37.36
CA GLY A 9 24.90 -20.09 -37.92
C GLY A 9 23.84 -21.09 -37.41
N SER A 10 22.78 -20.51 -36.81
CA SER A 10 21.35 -20.78 -37.04
C SER A 10 20.59 -21.79 -36.17
N ALA A 11 19.89 -21.25 -35.15
CA ALA A 11 18.45 -21.42 -34.88
C ALA A 11 18.12 -20.49 -33.70
N GLU A 12 17.70 -19.24 -33.90
CA GLU A 12 16.32 -18.84 -34.24
C GLU A 12 15.24 -19.73 -33.62
N THR A 13 14.81 -19.34 -32.42
CA THR A 13 13.42 -19.40 -31.95
C THR A 13 13.34 -18.33 -30.86
N GLU A 14 13.11 -17.08 -31.22
CA GLU A 14 11.76 -16.51 -31.26
C GLU A 14 10.99 -16.82 -29.97
N ARG A 15 11.14 -15.96 -28.96
CA ARG A 15 9.97 -15.38 -28.28
C ARG A 15 10.30 -13.95 -27.91
N ALA A 16 9.83 -13.05 -28.77
CA ALA A 16 9.50 -11.70 -28.38
C ALA A 16 8.57 -11.78 -27.16
N ALA A 17 9.10 -11.57 -25.96
CA ALA A 17 8.30 -11.09 -24.87
C ALA A 17 8.12 -9.59 -25.13
N VAL A 18 7.01 -9.28 -25.79
CA VAL A 18 6.40 -7.95 -25.78
C VAL A 18 6.28 -7.58 -24.30
N ALA A 19 7.20 -6.74 -23.83
CA ALA A 19 7.01 -6.01 -22.58
C ALA A 19 5.89 -4.99 -22.87
N ASP A 20 4.66 -5.46 -22.70
CA ASP A 20 3.50 -4.58 -22.67
C ASP A 20 3.66 -3.71 -21.43
N GLY A 21 3.95 -2.42 -21.63
CA GLY A 21 4.10 -1.43 -20.55
C GLY A 21 2.83 -1.22 -19.70
N SER A 22 1.83 -2.08 -19.87
CA SER A 22 0.57 -2.18 -19.13
C SER A 22 0.66 -3.05 -17.86
N GLU A 23 1.70 -3.88 -17.70
CA GLU A 23 1.83 -4.82 -16.57
C GLU A 23 2.06 -4.20 -15.17
N PRO A 24 2.92 -3.17 -14.96
CA PRO A 24 3.29 -2.76 -13.59
C PRO A 24 2.15 -2.04 -12.83
N VAL A 25 1.28 -1.31 -13.53
CA VAL A 25 0.14 -0.61 -12.90
C VAL A 25 -0.97 -1.58 -12.52
N SER A 26 -1.20 -2.61 -13.35
CA SER A 26 -2.15 -3.69 -13.09
C SER A 26 -1.77 -4.50 -11.85
N GLU A 27 -0.49 -4.86 -11.71
CA GLU A 27 0.03 -5.62 -10.57
C GLU A 27 -0.07 -4.84 -9.25
N ALA A 28 0.26 -3.55 -9.27
CA ALA A 28 0.14 -2.70 -8.09
C ALA A 28 -1.32 -2.61 -7.60
N ARG A 29 -2.26 -2.42 -8.52
CA ARG A 29 -3.70 -2.40 -8.21
C ARG A 29 -4.18 -3.74 -7.64
N ALA A 30 -3.82 -4.86 -8.27
CA ALA A 30 -4.18 -6.19 -7.77
C ALA A 30 -3.61 -6.46 -6.37
N THR A 31 -2.41 -5.97 -6.09
CA THR A 31 -1.76 -6.07 -4.78
C THR A 31 -2.50 -5.24 -3.72
N ILE A 32 -2.90 -4.01 -4.06
CA ILE A 32 -3.74 -3.17 -3.19
C ILE A 32 -5.06 -3.87 -2.89
N GLU A 33 -5.77 -4.35 -3.92
CA GLU A 33 -7.04 -5.08 -3.77
C GLU A 33 -6.88 -6.32 -2.87
N HIS A 34 -5.79 -7.07 -3.04
CA HIS A 34 -5.46 -8.22 -2.19
C HIS A 34 -5.38 -7.81 -0.71
N TYR A 35 -4.57 -6.81 -0.36
CA TYR A 35 -4.41 -6.43 1.05
C TYR A 35 -5.64 -5.74 1.62
N LEU A 36 -6.40 -4.98 0.83
CA LEU A 36 -7.69 -4.42 1.26
C LEU A 36 -8.66 -5.54 1.65
N SER A 37 -8.71 -6.63 0.88
CA SER A 37 -9.54 -7.80 1.20
C SER A 37 -9.16 -8.48 2.53
N LYS A 38 -7.96 -8.21 3.04
CA LYS A 38 -7.43 -8.75 4.29
C LYS A 38 -7.59 -7.85 5.50
N LEU A 39 -8.00 -6.60 5.34
CA LEU A 39 -8.27 -5.71 6.47
C LEU A 39 -9.33 -6.22 7.46
N PRO A 40 -10.45 -6.85 7.06
CA PRO A 40 -11.41 -7.40 8.02
C PRO A 40 -10.99 -8.76 8.61
N ASP A 41 -9.96 -9.40 8.06
CA ASP A 41 -9.46 -10.73 8.45
C ASP A 41 -8.58 -10.63 9.71
N ARG A 42 -9.18 -10.88 10.88
CA ARG A 42 -8.53 -10.77 12.20
C ARG A 42 -7.40 -11.78 12.40
N ASP A 43 -7.39 -12.86 11.62
CA ASP A 43 -6.36 -13.89 11.65
C ASP A 43 -5.19 -13.56 10.69
N TYR A 44 -5.36 -12.57 9.80
CA TYR A 44 -4.31 -12.09 8.89
C TYR A 44 -3.31 -11.15 9.58
N VAL A 45 -2.79 -11.60 10.72
CA VAL A 45 -1.80 -10.88 11.52
C VAL A 45 -0.60 -11.79 11.78
N LYS A 46 0.54 -11.18 12.10
CA LYS A 46 1.69 -11.90 12.63
C LYS A 46 1.90 -11.50 14.09
N THR A 47 2.40 -12.42 14.88
CA THR A 47 2.88 -12.10 16.23
C THR A 47 4.39 -12.12 16.23
N TYR A 48 4.99 -11.09 16.79
CA TYR A 48 6.43 -10.98 16.98
C TYR A 48 6.76 -10.58 18.42
N GLY A 49 8.02 -10.74 18.81
CA GLY A 49 8.43 -10.64 20.21
C GLY A 49 8.42 -11.99 20.93
N GLY A 50 8.99 -12.02 22.13
CA GLY A 50 9.03 -13.22 22.95
C GLY A 50 7.68 -13.52 23.63
N PRO A 51 7.52 -14.71 24.24
CA PRO A 51 6.29 -15.11 24.94
C PRO A 51 5.82 -14.13 26.01
N GLU A 52 6.74 -13.37 26.59
CA GLU A 52 6.48 -12.38 27.66
C GLU A 52 5.92 -11.05 27.11
N HIS A 53 6.22 -10.73 25.85
CA HIS A 53 5.86 -9.45 25.22
C HIS A 53 5.45 -9.63 23.74
N PRO A 54 4.36 -10.38 23.46
CA PRO A 54 3.87 -10.53 22.11
C PRO A 54 3.36 -9.17 21.58
N ARG A 55 3.73 -8.86 20.35
CA ARG A 55 3.25 -7.69 19.60
C ARG A 55 2.57 -8.17 18.34
N THR A 56 1.45 -7.54 18.01
CA THR A 56 0.69 -7.83 16.79
C THR A 56 1.21 -6.96 15.65
N TRP A 57 1.48 -7.60 14.52
CA TRP A 57 1.82 -6.97 13.25
C TRP A 57 0.63 -7.11 12.30
N TYR A 58 0.03 -5.97 11.94
CA TYR A 58 -1.15 -5.92 11.08
C TYR A 58 -0.74 -6.00 9.61
N THR A 59 -0.43 -7.22 9.17
CA THR A 59 0.24 -7.49 7.88
C THR A 59 -0.36 -6.74 6.70
N ALA A 60 -1.69 -6.71 6.58
CA ALA A 60 -2.37 -6.01 5.48
C ALA A 60 -2.21 -4.48 5.54
N ALA A 61 -2.37 -3.90 6.73
CA ALA A 61 -2.28 -2.45 6.92
C ALA A 61 -0.86 -1.93 6.69
N GLU A 62 0.14 -2.67 7.18
CA GLU A 62 1.56 -2.36 6.98
C GLU A 62 1.93 -2.42 5.49
N ALA A 63 1.51 -3.49 4.79
CA ALA A 63 1.78 -3.63 3.36
C ALA A 63 1.12 -2.51 2.53
N LEU A 64 -0.12 -2.11 2.85
CA LEU A 64 -0.78 -0.96 2.21
C LEU A 64 -0.07 0.36 2.52
N GLY A 65 0.47 0.50 3.73
CA GLY A 65 1.32 1.62 4.13
C GLY A 65 2.61 1.71 3.30
N GLU A 66 3.29 0.57 3.12
CA GLU A 66 4.51 0.45 2.30
C GLU A 66 4.24 0.73 0.81
N ILE A 67 3.07 0.35 0.29
CA ILE A 67 2.67 0.70 -1.07
C ILE A 67 2.58 2.23 -1.24
N GLY A 68 2.14 2.96 -0.20
CA GLY A 68 2.20 4.41 -0.18
C GLY A 68 1.11 5.11 -0.99
N LYS A 69 1.48 6.18 -1.70
CA LYS A 69 0.58 7.07 -2.46
C LYS A 69 -0.49 6.34 -3.31
N PRO A 70 -0.17 5.23 -4.03
CA PRO A 70 -1.16 4.52 -4.83
C PRO A 70 -2.30 3.88 -4.03
N ALA A 71 -2.06 3.50 -2.77
CA ALA A 71 -3.08 2.87 -1.91
C ALA A 71 -4.09 3.88 -1.34
N VAL A 72 -3.75 5.18 -1.30
CA VAL A 72 -4.53 6.23 -0.63
C VAL A 72 -5.99 6.27 -1.07
N PRO A 73 -6.34 6.34 -2.37
CA PRO A 73 -7.74 6.45 -2.78
C PRO A 73 -8.59 5.26 -2.32
N ALA A 74 -8.05 4.05 -2.44
CA ALA A 74 -8.77 2.83 -2.05
C ALA A 74 -8.91 2.69 -0.52
N LEU A 75 -7.92 3.17 0.25
CA LEU A 75 -8.01 3.27 1.70
C LEU A 75 -9.06 4.30 2.15
N ILE A 76 -9.22 5.41 1.42
CA ILE A 76 -10.27 6.39 1.67
C ILE A 76 -11.66 5.77 1.52
N GLU A 77 -11.88 4.91 0.52
CA GLU A 77 -13.14 4.17 0.37
C GLU A 77 -13.41 3.25 1.55
N ARG A 78 -12.37 2.62 2.13
CA ARG A 78 -12.51 1.75 3.31
C ARG A 78 -12.86 2.51 4.58
N LEU A 79 -12.74 3.84 4.58
CA LEU A 79 -13.23 4.60 5.71
C LEU A 79 -14.71 4.31 5.89
N ASP A 80 -15.55 4.10 4.87
CA ASP A 80 -16.98 3.81 5.05
C ASP A 80 -17.34 2.41 5.57
N SER A 81 -16.35 1.60 5.97
CA SER A 81 -16.62 0.29 6.56
C SER A 81 -17.48 0.38 7.84
N PRO A 82 -18.51 -0.49 7.98
CA PRO A 82 -19.26 -0.63 9.22
C PRO A 82 -18.55 -1.52 10.26
N ASP A 83 -17.48 -2.26 9.89
CA ASP A 83 -16.67 -3.03 10.84
C ASP A 83 -15.67 -2.09 11.54
N PRO A 84 -15.78 -1.85 12.86
CA PRO A 84 -14.86 -0.98 13.57
C PRO A 84 -13.40 -1.44 13.50
N TYR A 85 -13.16 -2.74 13.35
CA TYR A 85 -11.80 -3.27 13.19
C TYR A 85 -11.21 -2.94 11.82
N GLU A 86 -11.98 -3.16 10.75
CA GLU A 86 -11.56 -2.80 9.39
C GLU A 86 -11.30 -1.30 9.29
N LEU A 87 -12.20 -0.47 9.83
CA LEU A 87 -12.04 0.99 9.86
C LEU A 87 -10.75 1.41 10.59
N MET A 88 -10.49 0.83 11.76
CA MET A 88 -9.28 1.09 12.53
C MET A 88 -8.01 0.77 11.73
N LEU A 89 -7.98 -0.36 11.02
CA LEU A 89 -6.83 -0.74 10.20
C LEU A 89 -6.72 0.08 8.92
N ALA A 90 -7.83 0.47 8.30
CA ALA A 90 -7.82 1.38 7.15
C ALA A 90 -7.25 2.75 7.52
N LEU A 91 -7.63 3.29 8.69
CA LEU A 91 -7.08 4.53 9.24
C LEU A 91 -5.58 4.42 9.52
N TYR A 92 -5.16 3.30 10.12
CA TYR A 92 -3.75 3.04 10.39
C TYR A 92 -2.93 2.94 9.09
N ALA A 93 -3.40 2.15 8.12
CA ALA A 93 -2.76 2.03 6.82
C ALA A 93 -2.69 3.36 6.07
N LEU A 94 -3.75 4.17 6.11
CA LEU A 94 -3.78 5.50 5.48
C LEU A 94 -2.79 6.47 6.10
N MET A 95 -2.63 6.44 7.42
CA MET A 95 -1.61 7.21 8.13
C MET A 95 -0.20 6.83 7.65
N LEU A 96 0.10 5.54 7.51
CA LEU A 96 1.37 5.05 6.97
C LEU A 96 1.55 5.45 5.50
N ALA A 97 0.56 5.18 4.65
CA ALA A 97 0.61 5.46 3.23
C ALA A 97 0.77 6.96 2.93
N SER A 98 0.22 7.83 3.77
CA SER A 98 0.37 9.28 3.64
C SER A 98 1.80 9.80 3.87
N GLN A 99 2.66 8.97 4.46
CA GLN A 99 4.09 9.27 4.69
C GLN A 99 4.98 8.78 3.54
N ASP A 100 4.40 8.31 2.43
CA ASP A 100 5.14 8.03 1.20
C ASP A 100 6.01 9.24 0.79
N PRO A 101 7.32 9.06 0.52
CA PRO A 101 8.20 10.19 0.23
C PRO A 101 7.78 11.05 -0.97
N ALA A 102 7.22 10.44 -2.01
CA ALA A 102 6.77 11.18 -3.19
C ALA A 102 5.51 12.00 -2.86
N LEU A 103 4.56 11.40 -2.15
CA LEU A 103 3.39 12.13 -1.65
C LEU A 103 3.78 13.27 -0.71
N MET A 104 4.69 13.03 0.25
CA MET A 104 5.18 14.09 1.14
C MET A 104 5.88 15.22 0.38
N ALA A 105 6.58 14.93 -0.71
CA ALA A 105 7.16 15.98 -1.55
C ALA A 105 6.07 16.84 -2.23
N GLU A 106 4.97 16.23 -2.67
CA GLU A 106 3.84 16.91 -3.32
C GLU A 106 2.97 17.69 -2.33
N THR A 107 2.90 17.25 -1.07
CA THR A 107 2.13 17.91 -0.01
C THR A 107 2.95 18.86 0.85
N GLU A 108 4.17 19.20 0.44
CA GLU A 108 5.11 20.06 1.18
C GLU A 108 5.39 19.56 2.62
N GLY A 109 5.45 18.24 2.78
CA GLY A 109 5.73 17.55 4.04
C GLY A 109 4.49 17.29 4.90
N ASP A 110 3.29 17.63 4.44
CA ASP A 110 2.07 17.34 5.16
C ASP A 110 1.60 15.89 4.95
N TYR A 111 1.32 15.19 6.05
CA TYR A 111 0.84 13.81 6.05
C TYR A 111 -0.26 13.64 7.10
N LEU A 112 -1.02 12.55 7.00
CA LEU A 112 -2.10 12.28 7.94
C LEU A 112 -1.52 12.00 9.32
N ARG A 113 -1.87 12.83 10.30
CA ARG A 113 -1.56 12.61 11.72
C ARG A 113 -2.83 12.23 12.46
N LEU A 114 -2.83 11.04 13.03
CA LEU A 114 -3.92 10.56 13.88
C LEU A 114 -3.57 10.76 15.35
N GLY A 115 -4.57 11.00 16.19
CA GLY A 115 -4.35 11.24 17.63
C GLY A 115 -3.93 9.97 18.37
N THR A 116 -4.59 8.86 18.07
CA THR A 116 -4.25 7.51 18.54
C THR A 116 -4.73 6.53 17.49
N VAL A 117 -3.94 5.51 17.18
CA VAL A 117 -4.33 4.45 16.24
C VAL A 117 -4.48 3.13 16.98
N LEU A 118 -5.10 2.14 16.34
CA LEU A 118 -5.22 0.77 16.85
C LEU A 118 -6.18 0.61 18.06
N THR A 119 -7.18 1.50 18.17
CA THR A 119 -8.34 1.31 19.05
C THR A 119 -9.64 1.68 18.33
N PRO A 120 -10.70 0.83 18.38
CA PRO A 120 -11.98 1.15 17.76
C PRO A 120 -12.65 2.42 18.32
N ASP A 121 -12.41 2.73 19.59
CA ASP A 121 -13.03 3.86 20.29
C ASP A 121 -12.60 5.23 19.73
N THR A 122 -11.46 5.29 19.03
CA THR A 122 -10.91 6.53 18.44
C THR A 122 -11.25 6.68 16.96
N ASN A 123 -11.93 5.69 16.36
CA ASN A 123 -12.22 5.66 14.93
C ASN A 123 -13.01 6.88 14.43
N GLU A 124 -13.98 7.37 15.21
CA GLU A 124 -14.81 8.51 14.81
C GLU A 124 -13.95 9.78 14.65
N GLU A 125 -13.08 10.06 15.61
CA GLU A 125 -12.17 11.20 15.56
C GLU A 125 -11.12 11.03 14.47
N ASN A 126 -10.48 9.87 14.39
CA ASN A 126 -9.48 9.59 13.36
C ASN A 126 -10.03 9.66 11.94
N ARG A 127 -11.28 9.20 11.74
CA ARG A 127 -11.96 9.34 10.45
C ARG A 127 -12.15 10.80 10.08
N ARG A 128 -12.53 11.67 11.03
CA ARG A 128 -12.61 13.11 10.77
C ARG A 128 -11.26 13.65 10.32
N LEU A 129 -10.19 13.34 11.05
CA LEU A 129 -8.82 13.77 10.68
C LEU A 129 -8.40 13.26 9.30
N ALA A 130 -8.69 12.00 8.98
CA ALA A 130 -8.41 11.39 7.69
C ALA A 130 -9.17 12.08 6.54
N LEU A 131 -10.47 12.33 6.72
CA LEU A 131 -11.29 13.01 5.72
C LEU A 131 -10.89 14.49 5.56
N ASP A 132 -10.44 15.14 6.62
CA ASP A 132 -9.94 16.52 6.59
C ASP A 132 -8.63 16.62 5.81
N TRP A 133 -7.71 15.68 6.05
CA TRP A 133 -6.48 15.54 5.25
C TRP A 133 -6.80 15.25 3.78
N TRP A 134 -7.70 14.28 3.51
CA TRP A 134 -8.13 13.96 2.15
C TRP A 134 -8.73 15.16 1.44
N ARG A 135 -9.57 15.95 2.10
CA ARG A 135 -10.18 17.14 1.47
C ARG A 135 -9.15 18.14 0.96
N ARG A 136 -8.01 18.27 1.65
CA ARG A 136 -6.91 19.18 1.26
C ARG A 136 -6.12 18.63 0.06
N HIS A 137 -5.92 17.32 -0.01
CA HIS A 137 -4.95 16.71 -0.95
C HIS A 137 -5.54 15.84 -2.06
N GLN A 138 -6.84 15.55 -2.03
CA GLN A 138 -7.53 14.70 -3.03
C GLN A 138 -7.34 15.15 -4.49
N HIS A 139 -6.96 16.41 -4.71
CA HIS A 139 -6.68 16.96 -6.03
C HIS A 139 -5.48 16.29 -6.71
N LEU A 140 -4.59 15.64 -5.95
CA LEU A 140 -3.46 14.86 -6.47
C LEU A 140 -3.86 13.55 -7.18
N TRP A 141 -5.14 13.17 -7.11
CA TRP A 141 -5.70 11.96 -7.74
C TRP A 141 -6.87 12.29 -8.69
N ARG A 142 -6.90 13.51 -9.24
CA ARG A 142 -7.90 13.96 -10.23
C ARG A 142 -7.32 14.03 -11.63
#